data_AF-A0A0V0R491-F1
#
_entry.id   AF-A0A0V0R491-F1
#
_cell.length_a   1.000
_cell.length_b   1.000
_cell.length_c   1.000
_cell.angle_alpha   90.00
_cell.angle_beta   90.00
_cell.angle_gamma   90.00
#
_symmetry.space_group_name_H-M   'P 1'
#
loop_
_entity.id
_entity.type
_entity.pdbx_description
1 polymer ?
#
loop_
_entity_poly.entity_id
_entity_poly.type
_entity_poly.pdbx_seq_one_letter_code
_entity_poly.pdbx_strand_id
1 'polypeptide(L)'
;MKNIQSGKNIYQISPSLIGRLDYTLNHYQNQKYVLEQFGKIMFERADLEVFYQKGLEKCASQLESLSNYKEVEPNLSSLMMSLRSSILTHSEQAEQMAKNFKVDIWDRMIEEQSMSQIK
;
A
#
# COMPACT_ATOMS: atom_id res chain seq x y z
N MET A 1 -37.35 38.14 -44.22
CA MET A 1 -38.08 36.96 -43.68
C MET A 1 -37.10 36.15 -42.85
N LYS A 2 -37.42 35.90 -41.57
CA LYS A 2 -36.64 35.05 -40.67
C LYS A 2 -36.93 33.59 -41.04
N ASN A 3 -35.90 32.80 -41.36
CA ASN A 3 -36.04 31.34 -41.37
C ASN A 3 -35.42 30.79 -40.10
N ILE A 4 -36.32 30.35 -39.22
CA ILE A 4 -36.07 29.59 -38.00
C ILE A 4 -36.00 28.10 -38.39
N GLN A 5 -35.23 27.35 -37.60
CA GLN A 5 -35.15 25.89 -37.49
C GLN A 5 -34.30 25.13 -38.52
N SER A 6 -33.16 24.62 -38.03
CA SER A 6 -33.18 23.27 -37.50
C SER A 6 -32.01 23.09 -36.52
N GLY A 7 -32.31 23.19 -35.22
CA GLY A 7 -31.46 22.57 -34.21
C GLY A 7 -31.49 21.08 -34.49
N LYS A 8 -30.42 20.55 -35.08
CA LYS A 8 -30.21 19.11 -35.13
C LYS A 8 -30.18 18.63 -33.68
N ASN A 9 -31.24 17.95 -33.27
CA ASN A 9 -31.19 17.00 -32.16
C ASN A 9 -30.07 16.04 -32.49
N ILE A 10 -28.90 16.26 -31.90
CA ILE A 10 -27.86 15.26 -31.80
C ILE A 10 -28.41 14.29 -30.77
N TYR A 11 -29.24 13.36 -31.23
CA TYR A 11 -29.60 12.19 -30.45
C TYR A 11 -28.28 11.58 -29.97
N GLN A 12 -27.99 11.69 -28.68
CA GLN A 12 -27.03 10.83 -28.03
C GLN A 12 -27.51 9.41 -28.30
N ILE A 13 -26.92 8.76 -29.29
CA ILE A 13 -27.17 7.35 -29.58
C ILE A 13 -26.67 6.62 -28.34
N SER A 14 -27.59 6.20 -27.50
CA SER A 14 -27.26 5.39 -26.36
C SER A 14 -26.56 4.12 -26.89
N PRO A 15 -25.42 3.71 -26.33
CA PRO A 15 -24.65 2.58 -26.87
C PRO A 15 -25.54 1.35 -27.00
N SER A 16 -25.33 0.59 -28.09
CA SER A 16 -26.04 -0.67 -28.35
C SER A 16 -25.90 -1.61 -27.16
N LEU A 17 -26.85 -2.54 -26.98
CA LEU A 17 -26.80 -3.50 -25.87
C LEU A 17 -25.47 -4.25 -25.81
N ILE A 18 -24.90 -4.57 -26.97
CA ILE A 18 -23.58 -5.19 -27.12
C ILE A 18 -22.47 -4.24 -26.65
N GLY A 19 -22.48 -2.97 -27.09
CA GLY A 19 -21.50 -1.97 -26.63
C GLY A 19 -21.57 -1.68 -25.12
N ARG A 20 -22.77 -1.79 -24.51
CA ARG A 20 -22.93 -1.70 -23.05
C ARG A 20 -22.39 -2.93 -22.33
N LEU A 21 -22.59 -4.12 -22.90
CA LEU A 21 -22.05 -5.37 -22.36
C LEU A 21 -20.51 -5.36 -22.41
N ASP A 22 -19.93 -4.99 -23.55
CA ASP A 22 -18.48 -4.89 -23.73
C ASP A 22 -17.86 -3.84 -22.80
N TYR A 23 -18.51 -2.68 -22.65
CA TYR A 23 -18.09 -1.67 -21.68
C TYR A 23 -18.10 -2.24 -20.25
N THR A 24 -19.16 -2.95 -19.87
CA THR A 24 -19.30 -3.51 -18.52
C THR A 24 -18.25 -4.58 -18.25
N LEU A 25 -18.02 -5.49 -19.21
CA LEU A 25 -17.00 -6.53 -19.09
C LEU A 25 -15.59 -5.93 -18.99
N ASN A 26 -15.25 -4.98 -19.86
CA ASN A 26 -13.97 -4.28 -19.82
C ASN A 26 -13.80 -3.49 -18.52
N HIS A 27 -14.86 -2.88 -18.00
CA HIS A 27 -14.83 -2.15 -16.74
C HIS A 27 -14.44 -3.06 -15.57
N TYR A 28 -15.07 -4.25 -15.45
CA TYR A 28 -14.74 -5.22 -14.42
C TYR A 28 -13.33 -5.79 -14.57
N GLN A 29 -12.90 -6.08 -15.81
CA GLN A 29 -11.52 -6.54 -16.05
C GLN A 29 -10.48 -5.49 -15.66
N ASN A 30 -10.74 -4.21 -15.98
CA ASN A 30 -9.89 -3.11 -15.59
C ASN A 30 -9.84 -2.90 -14.08
N GLN A 31 -10.97 -3.03 -13.37
CA GLN A 31 -11.00 -2.97 -11.91
C GLN A 31 -10.12 -4.05 -11.30
N LYS A 32 -10.32 -5.31 -11.71
CA LYS A 32 -9.49 -6.43 -11.26
C LYS A 32 -8.00 -6.17 -11.50
N TYR A 33 -7.64 -5.73 -12.70
CA TYR A 33 -6.25 -5.41 -13.04
C TYR A 33 -5.66 -4.33 -12.12
N VAL A 34 -6.40 -3.24 -11.88
CA VAL A 34 -5.94 -2.14 -11.00
C VAL A 34 -5.68 -2.63 -9.58
N LEU A 35 -6.49 -3.54 -9.07
CA LEU A 35 -6.32 -4.08 -7.72
C LEU A 35 -5.18 -5.06 -7.61
N GLU A 36 -4.95 -5.88 -8.64
CA GLU A 36 -3.75 -6.72 -8.71
C GLU A 36 -2.48 -5.86 -8.72
N GLN A 37 -2.48 -4.74 -9.47
CA GLN A 37 -1.36 -3.80 -9.44
C GLN A 37 -1.20 -3.12 -8.08
N PHE A 38 -2.30 -2.71 -7.44
CA PHE A 38 -2.27 -2.13 -6.11
C PHE A 38 -1.72 -3.12 -5.07
N GLY A 39 -2.17 -4.37 -5.10
CA GLY A 39 -1.66 -5.44 -4.25
C GLY A 39 -0.16 -5.62 -4.44
N LYS A 40 0.32 -5.66 -5.68
CA LYS A 40 1.75 -5.75 -5.98
C LYS A 40 2.56 -4.60 -5.34
N ILE A 41 2.11 -3.36 -5.50
CA ILE A 41 2.78 -2.18 -4.92
C ILE A 41 2.82 -2.27 -3.39
N MET A 42 1.73 -2.72 -2.77
CA MET A 42 1.65 -2.84 -1.31
C MET A 42 2.55 -3.98 -0.78
N PHE A 43 2.70 -5.08 -1.51
CA PHE A 43 3.69 -6.12 -1.20
C PHE A 43 5.12 -5.59 -1.30
N GLU A 44 5.46 -4.88 -2.39
CA GLU A 44 6.78 -4.24 -2.54
C GLU A 44 7.05 -3.26 -1.39
N ARG A 45 6.03 -2.50 -0.95
CA ARG A 45 6.15 -1.59 0.19
C ARG A 45 6.36 -2.34 1.51
N ALA A 46 5.65 -3.45 1.72
CA ALA A 46 5.84 -4.29 2.89
C ALA A 46 7.27 -4.87 2.97
N ASP A 47 7.83 -5.27 1.84
CA ASP A 47 9.20 -5.79 1.80
C ASP A 47 10.24 -4.69 2.08
N LEU A 48 9.98 -3.45 1.66
CA LEU A 48 10.80 -2.29 2.05
C LEU A 48 10.75 -2.02 3.56
N GLU A 49 9.58 -2.14 4.19
CA GLU A 49 9.46 -1.98 5.65
C GLU A 49 10.22 -3.08 6.41
N VAL A 50 10.18 -4.32 5.93
CA VAL A 50 11.00 -5.42 6.49
C VAL A 50 12.50 -5.15 6.33
N PHE A 51 12.92 -4.61 5.19
CA PHE A 51 14.31 -4.22 4.99
C PHE A 51 14.73 -3.09 5.95
N TYR A 52 13.87 -2.08 6.11
CA TYR A 52 14.10 -0.96 7.03
C TYR A 52 14.18 -1.43 8.48
N GLN A 53 13.25 -2.27 8.94
CA GLN A 53 13.29 -2.94 10.26
C GLN A 53 14.65 -3.60 10.51
N LYS A 54 15.12 -4.46 9.60
CA LYS A 54 16.43 -5.14 9.75
C LYS A 54 17.59 -4.16 9.83
N GLY A 55 17.51 -3.04 9.11
CA GLY A 55 18.48 -1.95 9.20
C GLY A 55 18.52 -1.31 10.58
N LEU A 56 17.34 -1.07 11.18
CA LEU A 56 17.21 -0.53 12.53
C LEU A 56 17.76 -1.51 13.58
N GLU A 57 17.46 -2.80 13.49
CA GLU A 57 17.98 -3.83 14.40
C GLU A 57 19.52 -3.89 14.36
N LYS A 58 20.10 -3.80 13.16
CA LYS A 58 21.56 -3.74 13.00
C LYS A 58 22.15 -2.49 13.65
N CYS A 59 21.52 -1.33 13.45
CA CYS A 59 21.94 -0.08 14.09
C CYS A 59 21.87 -0.17 15.62
N ALA A 60 20.77 -0.70 16.16
CA ALA A 60 20.59 -0.93 17.60
C ALA A 60 21.67 -1.85 18.17
N SER A 61 22.00 -2.94 17.47
CA SER A 61 23.07 -3.87 17.86
C SER A 61 24.45 -3.20 17.88
N GLN A 62 24.73 -2.31 16.91
CA GLN A 62 25.97 -1.55 16.87
C GLN A 62 26.06 -0.56 18.03
N LEU A 63 24.98 0.15 18.35
CA LEU A 63 24.94 1.06 19.50
C LEU A 63 25.18 0.33 20.82
N GLU A 64 24.61 -0.85 21.00
CA GLU A 64 24.85 -1.70 22.17
C GLU A 64 26.31 -2.15 22.28
N SER A 65 26.91 -2.57 21.15
CA SER A 65 28.31 -2.95 21.14
C SER A 65 29.23 -1.78 21.49
N LEU A 66 28.90 -0.58 21.02
CA LEU A 66 29.68 0.62 21.29
C LEU A 66 29.49 1.10 22.74
N SER A 67 28.27 1.04 23.28
CA SER A 67 28.00 1.46 24.67
C SER A 67 28.70 0.59 25.71
N ASN A 68 28.98 -0.67 25.37
CA ASN A 68 29.68 -1.63 26.22
C ASN A 68 31.21 -1.58 26.07
N TYR A 69 31.74 -0.69 25.24
CA TYR A 69 33.18 -0.56 25.03
C TYR A 69 33.84 0.06 26.27
N LYS A 70 34.97 -0.50 26.70
CA LYS A 70 35.64 -0.21 28.00
C LYS A 70 35.96 1.27 28.27
N GLU A 71 36.07 2.07 27.22
CA GLU A 71 36.50 3.47 27.28
C GLU A 71 35.35 4.48 27.20
N VAL A 72 34.09 4.02 27.11
CA VAL A 72 32.94 4.92 26.99
C VAL A 72 32.53 5.44 28.37
N GLU A 73 32.37 6.76 28.48
CA GLU A 73 31.88 7.39 29.70
C GLU A 73 30.46 6.89 30.05
N PRO A 74 30.14 6.67 31.35
CA PRO A 74 28.85 6.10 31.77
C PRO A 74 27.62 6.87 31.25
N ASN A 75 27.69 8.21 31.20
CA ASN A 75 26.60 9.04 30.69
C ASN A 75 26.40 8.87 29.18
N LEU A 76 27.49 8.76 28.42
CA LEU A 76 27.44 8.52 26.99
C LEU A 76 26.91 7.11 26.70
N SER A 77 27.37 6.10 27.44
CA SER A 77 26.86 4.72 27.37
C SER A 77 25.34 4.68 27.62
N SER A 78 24.87 5.37 28.66
CA SER A 78 23.44 5.48 28.97
C SER A 78 22.65 6.12 27.83
N LEU A 79 23.15 7.22 27.24
CA LEU A 79 22.50 7.90 26.13
C LEU A 79 22.43 7.02 24.87
N MET A 80 23.49 6.27 24.58
CA MET A 80 23.51 5.31 23.47
C MET A 80 22.48 4.19 23.68
N MET A 81 22.33 3.69 24.91
CA MET A 81 21.31 2.70 25.25
C MET A 81 19.89 3.26 25.16
N SER A 82 19.66 4.53 25.53
CA SER A 82 18.37 5.18 25.33
C SER A 82 18.03 5.33 23.84
N LEU A 83 19.00 5.74 23.02
CA LEU A 83 18.82 5.84 21.56
C LEU A 83 18.54 4.46 20.94
N ARG A 84 19.28 3.43 21.36
CA ARG A 84 19.04 2.04 20.97
C ARG A 84 17.60 1.62 21.24
N SER A 85 17.07 1.89 22.43
CA SER A 85 15.68 1.55 22.77
C SER A 85 14.68 2.25 21.85
N SER A 86 14.88 3.53 21.54
CA SER A 86 14.03 4.25 20.59
C SER A 86 14.09 3.67 19.18
N ILE A 87 15.28 3.26 18.72
CA ILE A 87 15.46 2.59 17.42
C ILE A 87 14.72 1.25 17.38
N LEU A 88 14.77 0.46 18.46
CA LEU A 88 14.04 -0.80 18.54
C LEU A 88 12.52 -0.59 18.51
N THR A 89 12.00 0.45 19.18
CA THR A 89 10.58 0.81 19.08
C THR A 89 10.19 1.14 17.62
N HIS A 90 11.04 1.88 16.90
CA HIS A 90 10.79 2.13 15.48
C HIS A 90 10.91 0.87 14.61
N SER A 91 11.74 -0.09 14.99
CA SER A 91 11.85 -1.39 14.34
C SER A 91 10.54 -2.17 14.45
N GLU A 92 9.97 -2.25 15.66
CA GLU A 92 8.68 -2.91 15.91
C GLU A 92 7.54 -2.23 15.14
N GLN A 93 7.56 -0.90 15.03
CA GLN A 93 6.60 -0.15 14.21
C GLN A 93 6.71 -0.49 12.72
N ALA A 94 7.93 -0.60 12.18
CA ALA A 94 8.16 -0.98 10.80
C ALA A 94 7.68 -2.42 10.52
N GLU A 95 7.95 -3.36 11.44
CA GLU A 95 7.44 -4.73 11.35
C GLU A 95 5.90 -4.76 11.34
N GLN A 96 5.26 -4.00 12.23
CA GLN A 96 3.81 -3.91 12.27
C GLN A 96 3.24 -3.30 10.99
N MET A 97 3.90 -2.28 10.42
CA MET A 97 3.48 -1.65 9.17
C MET A 97 3.57 -2.62 8.00
N ALA A 98 4.64 -3.43 7.92
CA ALA A 98 4.78 -4.49 6.93
C ALA A 98 3.64 -5.53 7.02
N LYS A 99 3.24 -5.91 8.24
CA LYS A 99 2.10 -6.81 8.46
C LYS A 99 0.79 -6.18 7.99
N ASN A 100 0.56 -4.92 8.35
CA ASN A 100 -0.66 -4.20 7.96
C ASN A 100 -0.78 -4.11 6.44
N PHE A 101 0.31 -3.80 5.72
CA PHE A 101 0.28 -3.79 4.25
C PHE A 101 -0.12 -5.15 3.66
N LYS A 102 0.32 -6.28 4.24
CA LYS A 102 -0.04 -7.61 3.75
C LYS A 102 -1.48 -8.01 4.10
N VAL A 103 -1.95 -7.67 5.30
CA VAL A 103 -3.31 -7.96 5.77
C VAL A 103 -4.34 -7.11 5.01
N ASP A 104 -4.10 -5.81 4.85
CA ASP A 104 -5.01 -4.90 4.14
C ASP A 104 -5.21 -5.32 2.67
N ILE A 105 -4.19 -5.88 2.03
CA ILE A 105 -4.32 -6.46 0.68
C ILE A 105 -5.21 -7.70 0.72
N TRP A 106 -4.95 -8.61 1.65
CA TRP A 106 -5.66 -9.88 1.77
C TRP A 106 -7.16 -9.67 2.04
N ASP A 107 -7.49 -8.79 2.96
CA ASP A 107 -8.87 -8.48 3.33
C ASP A 107 -9.62 -7.84 2.15
N ARG A 108 -8.99 -6.89 1.43
CA ARG A 108 -9.56 -6.29 0.22
C ARG A 108 -9.75 -7.30 -0.92
N MET A 109 -8.81 -8.23 -1.09
CA MET A 109 -8.93 -9.27 -2.12
C MET A 109 -10.08 -10.25 -1.81
N ILE A 110 -10.35 -10.55 -0.55
CA ILE A 110 -11.46 -11.43 -0.13
C ILE A 110 -12.83 -10.76 -0.27
N GLU A 111 -12.95 -9.48 0.09
CA GLU A 111 -14.20 -8.73 -0.07
C GLU A 111 -14.69 -8.70 -1.52
N GLU A 112 -13.79 -8.63 -2.48
CA GLU A 112 -14.18 -8.63 -3.89
C GLU A 112 -14.52 -10.01 -4.44
N GLN A 113 -13.87 -11.07 -3.96
CA GLN A 113 -14.26 -12.43 -4.32
C GLN A 113 -15.67 -12.76 -3.82
N SER A 114 -16.03 -12.32 -2.61
CA SER A 114 -17.37 -12.54 -2.06
C SER A 114 -18.45 -11.73 -2.81
N MET A 115 -18.14 -10.51 -3.27
CA MET A 115 -19.01 -9.73 -4.16
C MET A 115 -19.21 -10.36 -5.55
N SER A 116 -18.24 -11.13 -6.05
CA SER A 116 -18.34 -11.83 -7.35
C SER A 116 -19.22 -13.08 -7.31
N GLN A 117 -19.51 -13.63 -6.13
CA GLN A 117 -20.31 -14.86 -5.95
C GLN A 117 -21.81 -14.60 -5.72
N ILE A 118 -22.25 -13.34 -5.59
CA ILE A 118 -23.66 -12.96 -5.37
C ILE A 118 -24.39 -12.63 -6.70
N LYS A 119 -23.92 -13.15 -7.84
CA LYS A 119 -24.60 -12.97 -9.14
C LYS A 119 -24.87 -14.29 -9.85
#